data_AF-A0A7X9EUK6-F1
#
_entry.id   AF-A0A7X9EUK6-F1
#
_cell.length_a   1.000
_cell.length_b   1.000
_cell.length_c   1.000
_cell.angle_alpha   90.00
_cell.angle_beta   90.00
_cell.angle_gamma   90.00
#
_symmetry.space_group_name_H-M   'P 1'
#
loop_
_entity.id
_entity.type
_entity.pdbx_description
1 polymer ?
#
loop_
_entity_poly.entity_id
_entity_poly.type
_entity_poly.pdbx_seq_one_letter_code
_entity_poly.pdbx_strand_id
1 'polypeptide(L)'
;MVKILHELNITTGQSTLWDTWEEELGLRRRLRADPGQIQSLRPSTPQELDFMHRALYFTPYRGLFWSWLYQNRDSGIVALYLAQKPVPFAAEFLSYLGKVIATEQPAGRDLQFLISMFRDELESGYLDLIVQMNAEQCAYMEARTTNPVLRRMLQDRLDELLPELKSKPVSPVLSGSGAENSGLYGGQAAMIAAAIEAVDRARSLQSAAPWQANTIEAVMEAAEMLFKAGLIADCLLVTSDLLRQADNRTFSNIADPDGILHKTVRQLLRKAIPVYCLLAQPVDPHGQALALYRSRFPGFKPDPGSLLYLDINTIALSSLAGFSHYGHLELVQRAAGLLHWRPDDALAQILLNWHKPSPDLTLEVLEQVVSERFTALPHEAFTGMNLIRLARKEAKLDLDRPAASKLLQDYMRLFNWIPAETFMNGELLREISPLADDSWRRSARAMLKYWQDHADPGQKQGFRGQERQAADSTFLMSRGSVLKKLWGVD
;
A
#
# COMPACT_ATOMS: atom_id res chain seq x y z
N MET A 1 -31.36 31.81 16.77
CA MET A 1 -30.01 31.80 16.17
C MET A 1 -29.94 32.23 14.72
N VAL A 2 -31.06 32.28 13.99
CA VAL A 2 -31.31 33.40 13.04
C VAL A 2 -30.90 34.73 13.70
N LYS A 3 -31.15 34.83 15.02
CA LYS A 3 -30.60 35.82 15.94
C LYS A 3 -29.09 36.10 15.90
N ILE A 4 -28.16 35.17 15.63
CA ILE A 4 -26.71 35.49 15.69
C ILE A 4 -26.25 36.29 14.46
N LEU A 5 -26.65 35.84 13.25
CA LEU A 5 -26.38 36.60 12.03
C LEU A 5 -27.20 37.90 12.00
N HIS A 6 -28.42 37.88 12.56
CA HIS A 6 -29.23 39.09 12.75
C HIS A 6 -28.63 40.06 13.79
N GLU A 7 -28.09 39.58 14.91
CA GLU A 7 -27.38 40.37 15.93
C GLU A 7 -26.11 40.98 15.32
N LEU A 8 -25.35 40.24 14.50
CA LEU A 8 -24.20 40.78 13.75
C LEU A 8 -24.61 41.96 12.85
N ASN A 9 -25.73 41.85 12.14
CA ASN A 9 -26.24 42.91 11.26
C ASN A 9 -26.76 44.15 12.04
N ILE A 10 -27.03 44.02 13.34
CA ILE A 10 -27.40 45.13 14.24
C ILE A 10 -26.14 45.79 14.82
N THR A 11 -25.15 44.99 15.23
CA THR A 11 -23.87 45.42 15.81
C THR A 11 -23.03 46.28 14.85
N THR A 12 -23.13 46.05 13.54
CA THR A 12 -22.47 46.88 12.51
C THR A 12 -23.01 48.30 12.37
N GLY A 13 -24.10 48.65 13.07
CA GLY A 13 -24.71 49.98 13.07
C GLY A 13 -24.40 50.88 14.29
N GLN A 14 -23.52 50.47 15.21
CA GLN A 14 -23.22 51.22 16.45
C GLN A 14 -21.98 52.14 16.37
N SER A 15 -21.84 53.06 17.34
CA SER A 15 -21.04 54.30 17.24
C SER A 15 -19.55 54.22 17.63
N THR A 16 -19.02 53.10 18.15
CA THR A 16 -17.56 52.95 18.35
C THR A 16 -17.03 51.59 17.86
N LEU A 17 -15.86 51.61 17.20
CA LEU A 17 -15.20 50.42 16.62
C LEU A 17 -14.91 49.35 17.68
N TRP A 18 -14.63 49.77 18.91
CA TRP A 18 -14.25 48.88 20.00
C TRP A 18 -15.43 48.05 20.49
N ASP A 19 -16.60 48.68 20.65
CA ASP A 19 -17.84 47.99 21.04
C ASP A 19 -18.25 46.96 19.99
N THR A 20 -18.11 47.31 18.71
CA THR A 20 -18.36 46.37 17.59
C THR A 20 -17.45 45.14 17.65
N TRP A 21 -16.17 45.30 18.03
CA TRP A 21 -15.23 44.18 18.13
C TRP A 21 -15.49 43.29 19.34
N GLU A 22 -15.84 43.89 20.48
CA GLU A 22 -16.14 43.14 21.70
C GLU A 22 -17.42 42.31 21.54
N GLU A 23 -18.47 42.91 20.95
CA GLU A 23 -19.70 42.21 20.59
C GLU A 23 -19.44 41.09 19.56
N GLU A 24 -18.67 41.35 18.50
CA GLU A 24 -18.33 40.33 17.51
C GLU A 24 -17.56 39.15 18.14
N LEU A 25 -16.62 39.43 19.05
CA LEU A 25 -15.89 38.38 19.77
C LEU A 25 -16.82 37.54 20.66
N GLY A 26 -17.79 38.17 21.32
CA GLY A 26 -18.85 37.50 22.08
C GLY A 26 -19.68 36.56 21.20
N LEU A 27 -20.07 37.01 20.00
CA LEU A 27 -20.79 36.20 19.03
C LEU A 27 -19.96 35.01 18.53
N ARG A 28 -18.66 35.20 18.25
CA ARG A 28 -17.75 34.10 17.85
C ARG A 28 -17.61 33.06 18.96
N ARG A 29 -17.55 33.46 20.23
CA ARG A 29 -17.49 32.53 21.38
C ARG A 29 -18.77 31.72 21.52
N ARG A 30 -19.93 32.37 21.39
CA ARG A 30 -21.24 31.69 21.42
C ARG A 30 -21.38 30.69 20.28
N LEU A 31 -20.94 31.04 19.07
CA LEU A 31 -20.96 30.14 17.92
C LEU A 31 -20.12 28.86 18.15
N ARG A 32 -18.96 28.99 18.81
CA ARG A 32 -18.07 27.86 19.11
C ARG A 32 -18.54 27.00 20.28
N ALA A 33 -19.35 27.57 21.18
CA ALA A 33 -19.88 26.85 22.35
C ALA A 33 -20.93 25.81 21.96
N ASP A 34 -21.62 25.98 20.82
CA ASP A 34 -22.58 25.02 20.29
C ASP A 34 -22.34 24.72 18.79
N PRO A 35 -21.36 23.85 18.47
CA PRO A 35 -20.98 23.57 17.09
C PRO A 35 -22.07 22.85 16.27
N GLY A 36 -23.01 22.17 16.93
CA GLY A 36 -24.05 21.37 16.27
C GLY A 36 -25.04 22.22 15.47
N GLN A 37 -25.14 23.51 15.77
CA GLN A 37 -26.09 24.41 15.14
C GLN A 37 -25.51 25.18 13.94
N ILE A 38 -24.18 25.13 13.74
CA ILE A 38 -23.47 25.80 12.65
C ILE A 38 -24.03 25.36 11.28
N GLN A 39 -24.33 24.08 11.12
CA GLN A 39 -24.83 23.49 9.87
C GLN A 39 -26.20 24.04 9.42
N SER A 40 -26.98 24.60 10.36
CA SER A 40 -28.30 25.18 10.04
C SER A 40 -28.22 26.64 9.55
N LEU A 41 -27.04 27.26 9.62
CA LEU A 41 -26.85 28.67 9.24
C LEU A 41 -26.63 28.79 7.73
N ARG A 42 -27.32 29.76 7.11
CA ARG A 42 -27.11 30.12 5.70
C ARG A 42 -26.63 31.57 5.60
N PRO A 43 -25.51 31.86 4.92
CA PRO A 43 -25.03 33.22 4.76
C PRO A 43 -25.91 33.96 3.75
N SER A 44 -26.43 35.11 4.16
CA SER A 44 -27.24 36.03 3.35
C SER A 44 -26.44 37.25 2.89
N THR A 45 -25.30 37.54 3.55
CA THR A 45 -24.39 38.63 3.17
C THR A 45 -22.92 38.18 3.14
N PRO A 46 -22.04 38.86 2.38
CA PRO A 46 -20.59 38.60 2.43
C PRO A 46 -19.99 38.79 3.84
N GLN A 47 -20.54 39.72 4.62
CA GLN A 47 -20.09 40.03 5.98
C GLN A 47 -20.36 38.86 6.94
N GLU A 48 -21.51 38.20 6.81
CA GLU A 48 -21.83 36.98 7.56
C GLU A 48 -20.88 35.84 7.21
N LEU A 49 -20.49 35.72 5.93
CA LEU A 49 -19.52 34.72 5.51
C LEU A 49 -18.11 35.01 6.07
N ASP A 50 -17.65 36.26 6.00
CA ASP A 50 -16.39 36.68 6.61
C ASP A 50 -16.38 36.49 8.13
N PHE A 51 -17.51 36.73 8.80
CA PHE A 51 -17.68 36.42 10.21
C PHE A 51 -17.47 34.91 10.47
N MET A 52 -18.12 34.04 9.69
CA MET A 52 -17.96 32.58 9.82
C MET A 52 -16.52 32.13 9.57
N HIS A 53 -15.86 32.72 8.58
CA HIS A 53 -14.45 32.48 8.29
C HIS A 53 -13.56 32.85 9.50
N ARG A 54 -13.71 34.07 10.05
CA ARG A 54 -12.96 34.52 11.24
C ARG A 54 -13.32 33.74 12.50
N ALA A 55 -14.55 33.25 12.60
CA ALA A 55 -15.02 32.48 13.73
C ALA A 55 -14.45 31.06 13.74
N LEU A 56 -14.34 30.40 12.59
CA LEU A 56 -14.13 28.95 12.53
C LEU A 56 -12.80 28.52 11.89
N TYR A 57 -12.34 29.18 10.83
CA TYR A 57 -11.20 28.68 10.02
C TYR A 57 -9.87 28.69 10.76
N PHE A 58 -9.59 29.74 11.53
CA PHE A 58 -8.35 29.87 12.32
C PHE A 58 -8.42 29.18 13.69
N THR A 59 -9.28 28.17 13.82
CA THR A 59 -9.52 27.46 15.09
C THR A 59 -9.59 25.95 14.86
N PRO A 60 -9.63 25.12 15.92
CA PRO A 60 -9.84 23.68 15.77
C PRO A 60 -11.14 23.29 15.04
N TYR A 61 -12.10 24.21 14.91
CA TYR A 61 -13.37 24.01 14.19
C TYR A 61 -13.28 24.20 12.67
N ARG A 62 -12.06 24.26 12.11
CA ARG A 62 -11.82 24.41 10.66
C ARG A 62 -12.53 23.36 9.81
N GLY A 63 -12.61 22.11 10.27
CA GLY A 63 -13.36 21.07 9.57
C GLY A 63 -14.86 21.38 9.46
N LEU A 64 -15.45 21.96 10.50
CA LEU A 64 -16.85 22.40 10.50
C LEU A 64 -17.06 23.59 9.55
N PHE A 65 -16.07 24.47 9.41
CA PHE A 65 -16.13 25.55 8.44
C PHE A 65 -16.20 25.03 7.00
N TRP A 66 -15.40 24.02 6.66
CA TRP A 66 -15.44 23.39 5.34
C TRP A 66 -16.75 22.66 5.07
N SER A 67 -17.23 21.91 6.05
CA SER A 67 -18.54 21.27 5.99
C SER A 67 -19.67 22.27 5.79
N TRP A 68 -19.63 23.38 6.53
CA TRP A 68 -20.61 24.46 6.40
C TRP A 68 -20.56 25.14 5.01
N LEU A 69 -19.37 25.37 4.45
CA LEU A 69 -19.23 25.89 3.08
C LEU A 69 -19.81 24.92 2.04
N TYR A 70 -19.55 23.62 2.17
CA TYR A 70 -20.11 22.61 1.26
C TYR A 70 -21.63 22.49 1.36
N GLN A 71 -22.20 22.57 2.56
CA GLN A 71 -23.66 22.59 2.77
C GLN A 71 -24.33 23.83 2.17
N ASN A 72 -23.59 24.93 2.05
CA ASN A 72 -24.04 26.18 1.46
C ASN A 72 -23.52 26.40 0.03
N ARG A 73 -23.05 25.35 -0.66
CA ARG A 73 -22.50 25.41 -2.03
C ARG A 73 -23.43 26.03 -3.07
N ASP A 74 -24.74 25.91 -2.88
CA ASP A 74 -25.76 26.47 -3.76
C ASP A 74 -25.95 27.98 -3.59
N SER A 75 -25.33 28.59 -2.56
CA SER A 75 -25.37 30.04 -2.35
C SER A 75 -24.40 30.74 -3.29
N GLY A 76 -24.92 31.68 -4.09
CA GLY A 76 -24.10 32.51 -4.97
C GLY A 76 -23.02 33.30 -4.23
N ILE A 77 -23.26 33.64 -2.95
CA ILE A 77 -22.27 34.33 -2.09
C ILE A 77 -21.11 33.39 -1.75
N VAL A 78 -21.39 32.12 -1.47
CA VAL A 78 -20.36 31.10 -1.19
C VAL A 78 -19.56 30.78 -2.45
N ALA A 79 -20.23 30.63 -3.60
CA ALA A 79 -19.56 30.40 -4.87
C ALA A 79 -18.62 31.56 -5.24
N LEU A 80 -19.09 32.81 -5.12
CA LEU A 80 -18.28 34.00 -5.39
C LEU A 80 -17.11 34.11 -4.39
N TYR A 81 -17.35 33.82 -3.11
CA TYR A 81 -16.33 33.83 -2.08
C TYR A 81 -15.22 32.83 -2.39
N LEU A 82 -15.55 31.57 -2.69
CA LEU A 82 -14.58 30.52 -3.01
C LEU A 82 -13.78 30.87 -4.26
N ALA A 83 -14.44 31.41 -5.28
CA ALA A 83 -13.75 31.91 -6.46
C ALA A 83 -12.74 33.00 -6.05
N GLN A 84 -13.10 33.99 -5.25
CA GLN A 84 -12.19 35.11 -4.94
C GLN A 84 -11.01 34.75 -4.01
N LYS A 85 -10.91 33.51 -3.49
CA LYS A 85 -9.84 33.15 -2.56
C LYS A 85 -8.50 32.82 -3.22
N PRO A 86 -7.39 33.01 -2.50
CA PRO A 86 -6.07 32.59 -2.95
C PRO A 86 -6.02 31.08 -3.21
N VAL A 87 -5.17 30.68 -4.17
CA VAL A 87 -4.94 29.29 -4.57
C VAL A 87 -4.73 28.34 -3.37
N PRO A 88 -3.90 28.66 -2.35
CA PRO A 88 -3.72 27.77 -1.20
C PRO A 88 -5.02 27.48 -0.43
N PHE A 89 -5.89 28.47 -0.27
CA PHE A 89 -7.16 28.30 0.43
C PHE A 89 -8.12 27.42 -0.38
N ALA A 90 -8.21 27.67 -1.70
CA ALA A 90 -9.04 26.87 -2.59
C ALA A 90 -8.56 25.42 -2.69
N ALA A 91 -7.23 25.20 -2.71
CA ALA A 91 -6.63 23.86 -2.71
C ALA A 91 -6.96 23.07 -1.43
N GLU A 92 -6.94 23.71 -0.26
CA GLU A 92 -7.36 23.06 0.99
C GLU A 92 -8.84 22.67 0.98
N PHE A 93 -9.69 23.52 0.39
CA PHE A 93 -11.11 23.20 0.22
C PHE A 93 -11.32 22.05 -0.78
N LEU A 94 -10.58 22.01 -1.89
CA LEU A 94 -10.60 20.88 -2.83
C LEU A 94 -10.15 19.56 -2.17
N SER A 95 -9.11 19.61 -1.33
CA SER A 95 -8.66 18.43 -0.55
C SER A 95 -9.75 17.95 0.42
N TYR A 96 -10.47 18.88 1.06
CA TYR A 96 -11.64 18.53 1.87
C TYR A 96 -12.75 17.89 1.02
N LEU A 97 -13.07 18.45 -0.15
CA LEU A 97 -14.10 17.92 -1.04
C LEU A 97 -13.75 16.54 -1.59
N GLY A 98 -12.48 16.25 -1.88
CA GLY A 98 -12.04 14.92 -2.27
C GLY A 98 -12.42 13.85 -1.23
N LYS A 99 -12.26 14.16 0.06
CA LYS A 99 -12.68 13.28 1.17
C LYS A 99 -14.19 13.12 1.25
N VAL A 100 -14.94 14.19 1.02
CA VAL A 100 -16.41 14.16 1.00
C VAL A 100 -16.92 13.33 -0.18
N ILE A 101 -16.37 13.51 -1.38
CA ILE A 101 -16.77 12.75 -2.57
C ILE A 101 -16.49 11.26 -2.38
N ALA A 102 -15.29 10.92 -1.89
CA ALA A 102 -14.92 9.54 -1.62
C ALA A 102 -15.85 8.86 -0.59
N THR A 103 -16.30 9.62 0.43
CA THR A 103 -17.07 9.09 1.55
C THR A 103 -18.59 9.08 1.31
N GLU A 104 -19.13 10.19 0.83
CA GLU A 104 -20.58 10.43 0.73
C GLU A 104 -21.14 10.14 -0.67
N GLN A 105 -20.28 10.00 -1.69
CA GLN A 105 -20.66 9.76 -3.09
C GLN A 105 -21.82 10.65 -3.57
N PRO A 106 -21.69 11.99 -3.48
CA PRO A 106 -22.77 12.91 -3.82
C PRO A 106 -23.13 12.82 -5.31
N ALA A 107 -24.37 13.17 -5.66
CA ALA A 107 -24.79 13.13 -7.06
C ALA A 107 -24.01 14.16 -7.90
N GLY A 108 -23.84 13.91 -9.20
CA GLY A 108 -23.14 14.85 -10.10
C GLY A 108 -23.71 16.27 -10.09
N ARG A 109 -25.02 16.42 -9.82
CA ARG A 109 -25.69 17.72 -9.62
C ARG A 109 -25.07 18.51 -8.46
N ASP A 110 -24.77 17.84 -7.36
CA ASP A 110 -24.22 18.48 -6.15
C ASP A 110 -22.77 18.93 -6.33
N LEU A 111 -22.10 18.42 -7.37
CA LEU A 111 -20.71 18.78 -7.73
C LEU A 111 -20.64 19.86 -8.81
N GLN A 112 -21.77 20.32 -9.34
CA GLN A 112 -21.81 21.29 -10.45
C GLN A 112 -21.12 22.62 -10.09
N PHE A 113 -21.11 23.04 -8.83
CA PHE A 113 -20.43 24.26 -8.39
C PHE A 113 -18.91 24.21 -8.60
N LEU A 114 -18.32 23.02 -8.74
CA LEU A 114 -16.90 22.88 -9.09
C LEU A 114 -16.59 23.43 -10.48
N ILE A 115 -17.57 23.47 -11.39
CA ILE A 115 -17.37 24.03 -12.73
C ILE A 115 -17.13 25.54 -12.64
N SER A 116 -17.86 26.25 -11.76
CA SER A 116 -17.71 27.70 -11.59
C SER A 116 -16.49 28.10 -10.77
N MET A 117 -15.94 27.19 -9.97
CA MET A 117 -14.72 27.43 -9.19
C MET A 117 -13.43 27.13 -9.97
N PHE A 118 -13.51 26.41 -11.10
CA PHE A 118 -12.34 25.96 -11.84
C PHE A 118 -11.50 27.12 -12.37
N ARG A 119 -10.18 27.01 -12.18
CA ARG A 119 -9.16 27.91 -12.72
C ARG A 119 -7.90 27.11 -13.02
N ASP A 120 -7.12 27.57 -13.98
CA ASP A 120 -5.92 26.87 -14.43
C ASP A 120 -4.91 26.70 -13.28
N GLU A 121 -4.84 27.62 -12.32
CA GLU A 121 -3.94 27.49 -11.17
C GLU A 121 -4.36 26.39 -10.17
N LEU A 122 -5.57 25.84 -10.29
CA LEU A 122 -6.11 24.78 -9.44
C LEU A 122 -6.08 23.40 -10.11
N GLU A 123 -5.51 23.27 -11.31
CA GLU A 123 -5.52 22.05 -12.11
C GLU A 123 -5.07 20.82 -11.30
N SER A 124 -3.95 20.91 -10.57
CA SER A 124 -3.44 19.79 -9.77
C SER A 124 -4.44 19.35 -8.69
N GLY A 125 -5.09 20.30 -8.00
CA GLY A 125 -6.11 19.98 -7.00
C GLY A 125 -7.39 19.40 -7.60
N TYR A 126 -7.71 19.75 -8.84
CA TYR A 126 -8.83 19.15 -9.58
C TYR A 126 -8.51 17.74 -10.07
N LEU A 127 -7.26 17.43 -10.47
CA LEU A 127 -6.86 16.06 -10.79
C LEU A 127 -7.10 15.14 -9.59
N ASP A 128 -6.61 15.54 -8.42
CA ASP A 128 -6.76 14.77 -7.18
C ASP A 128 -8.23 14.56 -6.81
N LEU A 129 -9.07 15.59 -7.03
CA LEU A 129 -10.52 15.50 -6.80
C LEU A 129 -11.22 14.59 -7.81
N ILE A 130 -10.92 14.73 -9.12
CA ILE A 130 -11.57 13.97 -10.21
C ILE A 130 -11.24 12.48 -10.12
N VAL A 131 -10.07 12.11 -9.62
CA VAL A 131 -9.72 10.70 -9.35
C VAL A 131 -10.71 10.04 -8.38
N GLN A 132 -11.29 10.80 -7.44
CA GLN A 132 -12.27 10.29 -6.47
C GLN A 132 -13.69 10.18 -7.03
N MET A 133 -13.94 10.75 -8.22
CA MET A 133 -15.26 10.76 -8.85
C MET A 133 -15.55 9.47 -9.61
N ASN A 134 -16.82 9.05 -9.59
CA ASN A 134 -17.31 7.90 -10.35
C ASN A 134 -17.73 8.30 -11.78
N ALA A 135 -18.05 7.30 -12.62
CA ALA A 135 -18.36 7.51 -14.03
C ALA A 135 -19.61 8.40 -14.24
N GLU A 136 -20.64 8.24 -13.40
CA GLU A 136 -21.87 9.05 -13.51
C GLU A 136 -21.61 10.52 -13.17
N GLN A 137 -20.82 10.78 -12.12
CA GLN A 137 -20.43 12.13 -11.73
C GLN A 137 -19.55 12.78 -12.80
N CYS A 138 -18.56 12.04 -13.34
CA CYS A 138 -17.69 12.55 -14.40
C CYS A 138 -18.48 12.85 -15.69
N ALA A 139 -19.36 11.94 -16.12
CA ALA A 139 -20.21 12.14 -17.29
C ALA A 139 -21.18 13.32 -17.11
N TYR A 140 -21.74 13.47 -15.91
CA TYR A 140 -22.64 14.59 -15.60
C TYR A 140 -21.93 15.95 -15.69
N MET A 141 -20.70 16.03 -15.17
CA MET A 141 -19.89 17.25 -15.19
C MET A 141 -19.31 17.55 -16.57
N GLU A 142 -18.86 16.53 -17.31
CA GLU A 142 -18.32 16.63 -18.67
C GLU A 142 -19.35 17.27 -19.60
N ALA A 143 -20.60 16.80 -19.53
CA ALA A 143 -21.70 17.30 -20.33
C ALA A 143 -22.10 18.76 -20.02
N ARG A 144 -21.63 19.32 -18.90
CA ARG A 144 -22.03 20.66 -18.39
C ARG A 144 -20.89 21.65 -18.28
N THR A 145 -19.64 21.21 -18.35
CA THR A 145 -18.48 22.10 -18.41
C THR A 145 -18.27 22.57 -19.84
N THR A 146 -17.96 23.86 -20.03
CA THR A 146 -17.50 24.43 -21.31
C THR A 146 -15.99 24.66 -21.32
N ASN A 147 -15.31 24.46 -20.18
CA ASN A 147 -13.87 24.64 -20.06
C ASN A 147 -13.14 23.44 -20.69
N PRO A 148 -12.24 23.66 -21.68
CA PRO A 148 -11.60 22.57 -22.41
C PRO A 148 -10.61 21.76 -21.57
N VAL A 149 -9.96 22.37 -20.58
CA VAL A 149 -9.00 21.70 -19.69
C VAL A 149 -9.75 20.78 -18.74
N LEU A 150 -10.75 21.30 -18.02
CA LEU A 150 -11.59 20.50 -17.14
C LEU A 150 -12.33 19.39 -17.89
N ARG A 151 -12.82 19.68 -19.10
CA ARG A 151 -13.47 18.67 -19.95
C ARG A 151 -12.51 17.53 -20.29
N ARG A 152 -11.26 17.83 -20.68
CA ARG A 152 -10.24 16.81 -20.95
C ARG A 152 -9.97 15.96 -19.72
N MET A 153 -9.76 16.57 -18.55
CA MET A 153 -9.51 15.84 -17.31
C MET A 153 -10.65 14.86 -16.95
N LEU A 154 -11.90 15.29 -17.17
CA LEU A 154 -13.08 14.45 -16.94
C LEU A 154 -13.21 13.34 -18.00
N GLN A 155 -12.86 13.62 -19.26
CA GLN A 155 -12.85 12.62 -20.34
C GLN A 155 -11.77 11.57 -20.14
N ASP A 156 -10.54 11.97 -19.80
CA ASP A 156 -9.44 11.06 -19.50
C ASP A 156 -9.84 10.13 -18.35
N ARG A 157 -10.49 10.68 -17.32
CA ARG A 157 -11.02 9.89 -16.21
C ARG A 157 -12.17 8.96 -16.61
N LEU A 158 -13.07 9.42 -17.48
CA LEU A 158 -14.14 8.58 -18.02
C LEU A 158 -13.57 7.43 -18.85
N ASP A 159 -12.56 7.69 -19.67
CA ASP A 159 -11.89 6.69 -20.49
C ASP A 159 -11.14 5.65 -19.62
N GLU A 160 -10.62 6.06 -18.45
CA GLU A 160 -10.09 5.14 -17.43
C GLU A 160 -11.18 4.31 -16.72
N LEU A 161 -12.39 4.86 -16.56
CA LEU A 161 -13.50 4.21 -15.85
C LEU A 161 -14.41 3.36 -16.76
N LEU A 162 -14.46 3.67 -18.06
CA LEU A 162 -15.24 2.98 -19.09
C LEU A 162 -14.63 1.70 -19.73
N PRO A 163 -13.44 1.18 -19.38
CA PRO A 163 -12.97 -0.11 -19.93
C PRO A 163 -13.79 -1.32 -19.47
N GLU A 164 -14.68 -1.21 -18.46
CA GLU A 164 -15.31 -2.37 -17.84
C GLU A 164 -16.59 -2.90 -18.53
N LEU A 165 -17.10 -2.29 -19.60
CA LEU A 165 -18.37 -2.73 -20.21
C LEU A 165 -18.31 -3.28 -21.65
N LYS A 166 -17.14 -3.28 -22.31
CA LYS A 166 -17.01 -3.88 -23.67
C LYS A 166 -15.74 -4.69 -23.97
N SER A 167 -14.77 -4.80 -23.07
CA SER A 167 -13.70 -5.78 -23.22
C SER A 167 -13.97 -7.00 -22.35
N LYS A 168 -14.35 -8.10 -23.00
CA LYS A 168 -14.10 -9.45 -22.47
C LYS A 168 -12.72 -9.47 -21.80
N PRO A 169 -12.57 -10.04 -20.59
CA PRO A 169 -11.26 -10.27 -20.03
C PRO A 169 -10.51 -11.18 -21.00
N VAL A 170 -9.53 -10.63 -21.70
CA VAL A 170 -8.51 -11.43 -22.37
C VAL A 170 -7.58 -11.91 -21.27
N SER A 171 -8.06 -12.87 -20.48
CA SER A 171 -7.17 -13.88 -19.94
C SER A 171 -6.62 -14.63 -21.15
N PRO A 172 -5.29 -14.77 -21.30
CA PRO A 172 -4.79 -15.74 -22.24
C PRO A 172 -5.29 -17.10 -21.77
N VAL A 173 -6.26 -17.64 -22.48
CA VAL A 173 -6.54 -19.07 -22.51
C VAL A 173 -5.25 -19.70 -23.02
N LEU A 174 -4.41 -20.14 -22.09
CA LEU A 174 -3.51 -21.25 -22.35
C LEU A 174 -4.44 -22.44 -22.62
N SER A 175 -4.70 -22.67 -23.90
CA SER A 175 -5.29 -23.92 -24.38
C SER A 175 -4.34 -25.04 -23.99
N GLY A 176 -4.59 -25.61 -22.82
CA GLY A 176 -3.86 -26.70 -22.20
C GLY A 176 -4.55 -27.02 -20.89
N SER A 177 -5.31 -28.12 -20.90
CA SER A 177 -6.16 -28.57 -19.79
C SER A 177 -5.47 -28.51 -18.42
N GLY A 178 -6.15 -27.92 -17.43
CA GLY A 178 -6.05 -28.35 -16.04
C GLY A 178 -4.94 -27.77 -15.16
N ALA A 179 -4.44 -26.56 -15.42
CA ALA A 179 -3.70 -25.81 -14.41
C ALA A 179 -4.41 -24.49 -14.15
N GLU A 180 -5.21 -24.46 -13.08
CA GLU A 180 -5.61 -23.23 -12.42
C GLU A 180 -4.37 -22.33 -12.29
N ASN A 181 -4.52 -21.02 -12.54
CA ASN A 181 -3.49 -20.01 -12.25
C ASN A 181 -3.30 -19.92 -10.73
N SER A 182 -2.70 -20.97 -10.17
CA SER A 182 -2.47 -21.15 -8.75
C SER A 182 -1.09 -20.56 -8.46
N GLY A 183 -1.06 -19.30 -8.04
CA GLY A 183 0.12 -18.73 -7.39
C GLY A 183 0.45 -19.53 -6.11
N LEU A 184 1.42 -19.05 -5.33
CA LEU A 184 1.87 -19.70 -4.10
C LEU A 184 0.71 -20.11 -3.16
N TYR A 185 -0.35 -19.32 -3.10
CA TYR A 185 -1.53 -19.52 -2.25
C TYR A 185 -2.83 -19.80 -3.02
N GLY A 186 -2.77 -20.11 -4.32
CA GLY A 186 -3.94 -20.32 -5.18
C GLY A 186 -4.28 -19.11 -6.05
N GLY A 187 -5.56 -18.96 -6.40
CA GLY A 187 -6.02 -17.94 -7.35
C GLY A 187 -5.94 -16.51 -6.81
N GLN A 188 -5.08 -15.69 -7.43
CA GLN A 188 -4.85 -14.29 -7.02
C GLN A 188 -6.14 -13.47 -6.99
N ALA A 189 -7.00 -13.59 -8.00
CA ALA A 189 -8.27 -12.86 -8.07
C ALA A 189 -9.22 -13.22 -6.92
N ALA A 190 -9.26 -14.49 -6.50
CA ALA A 190 -10.06 -14.92 -5.36
C ALA A 190 -9.54 -14.34 -4.04
N MET A 191 -8.20 -14.26 -3.88
CA MET A 191 -7.59 -13.62 -2.71
C MET A 191 -7.86 -12.13 -2.66
N ILE A 192 -7.82 -11.44 -3.81
CA ILE A 192 -8.17 -10.01 -3.88
C ILE A 192 -9.65 -9.79 -3.54
N ALA A 193 -10.55 -10.61 -4.08
CA ALA A 193 -11.97 -10.55 -3.76
C ALA A 193 -12.22 -10.77 -2.25
N ALA A 194 -11.59 -11.79 -1.66
CA ALA A 194 -11.67 -12.05 -0.22
C ALA A 194 -11.09 -10.90 0.62
N ALA A 195 -10.01 -10.26 0.16
CA ALA A 195 -9.46 -9.07 0.81
C ALA A 195 -10.46 -7.91 0.78
N ILE A 196 -11.12 -7.66 -0.35
CA ILE A 196 -12.14 -6.60 -0.48
C ILE A 196 -13.32 -6.87 0.46
N GLU A 197 -13.82 -8.11 0.51
CA GLU A 197 -14.89 -8.48 1.44
C GLU A 197 -14.47 -8.29 2.90
N ALA A 198 -13.24 -8.67 3.27
CA ALA A 198 -12.72 -8.46 4.62
C ALA A 198 -12.58 -6.97 4.98
N VAL A 199 -12.18 -6.13 4.02
CA VAL A 199 -12.15 -4.66 4.18
C VAL A 199 -13.55 -4.10 4.37
N ASP A 200 -14.53 -4.53 3.58
CA ASP A 200 -15.91 -4.07 3.72
C ASP A 200 -16.52 -4.47 5.07
N ARG A 201 -16.23 -5.70 5.52
CA ARG A 201 -16.57 -6.15 6.87
C ARG A 201 -15.91 -5.27 7.93
N ALA A 202 -14.60 -5.03 7.83
CA ALA A 202 -13.88 -4.16 8.76
C ALA A 202 -14.49 -2.75 8.81
N ARG A 203 -14.80 -2.15 7.67
CA ARG A 203 -15.42 -0.82 7.58
C ARG A 203 -16.80 -0.77 8.24
N SER A 204 -17.63 -1.77 7.99
CA SER A 204 -18.95 -1.85 8.63
C SER A 204 -18.84 -1.96 10.16
N LEU A 205 -17.92 -2.80 10.66
CA LEU A 205 -17.66 -2.95 12.09
C LEU A 205 -17.04 -1.70 12.71
N GLN A 206 -16.17 -1.01 11.96
CA GLN A 206 -15.49 0.20 12.42
C GLN A 206 -16.48 1.34 12.69
N SER A 207 -17.55 1.45 11.91
CA SER A 207 -18.62 2.44 12.14
C SER A 207 -19.37 2.25 13.46
N ALA A 208 -19.47 1.00 13.93
CA ALA A 208 -20.17 0.65 15.16
C ALA A 208 -19.22 0.61 16.38
N ALA A 209 -18.01 0.08 16.20
CA ALA A 209 -17.01 -0.06 17.25
C ALA A 209 -15.58 -0.17 16.65
N PRO A 210 -14.85 0.94 16.50
CA PRO A 210 -13.59 0.99 15.74
C PRO A 210 -12.46 0.13 16.31
N TRP A 211 -12.48 -0.15 17.62
CA TRP A 211 -11.39 -0.82 18.33
C TRP A 211 -11.79 -2.15 18.99
N GLN A 212 -12.90 -2.75 18.56
CA GLN A 212 -13.25 -4.10 19.00
C GLN A 212 -12.40 -5.15 18.30
N ALA A 213 -12.21 -6.29 18.98
CA ALA A 213 -11.41 -7.42 18.48
C ALA A 213 -11.83 -7.84 17.07
N ASN A 214 -13.14 -7.93 16.80
CA ASN A 214 -13.66 -8.33 15.50
C ASN A 214 -13.27 -7.37 14.36
N THR A 215 -13.20 -6.06 14.63
CA THR A 215 -12.77 -5.05 13.66
C THR A 215 -11.29 -5.25 13.33
N ILE A 216 -10.46 -5.45 14.35
CA ILE A 216 -9.02 -5.68 14.20
C ILE A 216 -8.76 -7.00 13.45
N GLU A 217 -9.50 -8.05 13.79
CA GLU A 217 -9.42 -9.36 13.12
C GLU A 217 -9.77 -9.25 11.63
N ALA A 218 -10.84 -8.52 11.27
CA ALA A 218 -11.21 -8.30 9.88
C ALA A 218 -10.14 -7.52 9.09
N VAL A 219 -9.50 -6.52 9.71
CA VAL A 219 -8.37 -5.79 9.10
C VAL A 219 -7.16 -6.71 8.89
N MET A 220 -6.84 -7.55 9.88
CA MET A 220 -5.74 -8.51 9.77
C MET A 220 -6.02 -9.61 8.75
N GLU A 221 -7.27 -10.05 8.62
CA GLU A 221 -7.71 -10.96 7.57
C GLU A 221 -7.51 -10.34 6.19
N ALA A 222 -7.90 -9.08 6.00
CA ALA A 222 -7.66 -8.36 4.76
C ALA A 222 -6.15 -8.28 4.42
N ALA A 223 -5.32 -7.91 5.39
CA ALA A 223 -3.87 -7.84 5.22
C ALA A 223 -3.26 -9.19 4.83
N GLU A 224 -3.71 -10.29 5.45
CA GLU A 224 -3.30 -11.65 5.11
C GLU A 224 -3.69 -12.03 3.66
N MET A 225 -4.91 -11.69 3.22
CA MET A 225 -5.36 -11.99 1.86
C MET A 225 -4.60 -11.19 0.81
N LEU A 226 -4.26 -9.92 1.09
CA LEU A 226 -3.41 -9.10 0.24
C LEU A 226 -2.00 -9.70 0.11
N PHE A 227 -1.42 -10.18 1.21
CA PHE A 227 -0.15 -10.90 1.16
C PHE A 227 -0.25 -12.14 0.28
N LYS A 228 -1.29 -12.97 0.45
CA LYS A 228 -1.52 -14.17 -0.37
C LYS A 228 -1.75 -13.84 -1.85
N ALA A 229 -2.32 -12.67 -2.14
CA ALA A 229 -2.48 -12.14 -3.49
C ALA A 229 -1.18 -11.55 -4.09
N GLY A 230 -0.07 -11.51 -3.36
CA GLY A 230 1.20 -10.94 -3.83
C GLY A 230 1.28 -9.41 -3.71
N LEU A 231 0.29 -8.78 -3.07
CA LEU A 231 0.23 -7.34 -2.82
C LEU A 231 0.90 -7.01 -1.49
N ILE A 232 2.23 -7.20 -1.43
CA ILE A 232 3.00 -7.15 -0.17
C ILE A 232 3.06 -5.72 0.41
N ALA A 233 3.24 -4.71 -0.43
CA ALA A 233 3.25 -3.31 0.02
C ALA A 233 1.89 -2.92 0.62
N ASP A 234 0.80 -3.27 -0.06
CA ASP A 234 -0.58 -3.06 0.39
C ASP A 234 -0.86 -3.77 1.73
N CYS A 235 -0.43 -5.02 1.88
CA CYS A 235 -0.50 -5.75 3.15
C CYS A 235 0.20 -4.98 4.30
N LEU A 236 1.41 -4.50 4.08
CA LEU A 236 2.19 -3.80 5.10
C LEU A 236 1.58 -2.43 5.44
N LEU A 237 1.00 -1.75 4.44
CA LEU A 237 0.32 -0.47 4.63
C LEU A 237 -0.92 -0.62 5.49
N VAL A 238 -1.81 -1.57 5.18
CA VAL A 238 -3.00 -1.85 6.00
C VAL A 238 -2.60 -2.16 7.44
N THR A 239 -1.58 -3.01 7.62
CA THR A 239 -1.08 -3.37 8.95
C THR A 239 -0.51 -2.17 9.70
N SER A 240 0.27 -1.32 9.03
CA SER A 240 0.88 -0.13 9.65
C SER A 240 -0.17 0.93 9.98
N ASP A 241 -1.16 1.11 9.12
CA ASP A 241 -2.23 2.07 9.32
C ASP A 241 -3.14 1.67 10.49
N LEU A 242 -3.45 0.37 10.64
CA LEU A 242 -4.11 -0.17 11.84
C LEU A 242 -3.37 0.22 13.12
N LEU A 243 -2.05 0.00 13.17
CA LEU A 243 -1.24 0.34 14.35
C LEU A 243 -1.16 1.84 14.61
N ARG A 244 -1.13 2.65 13.55
CA ARG A 244 -1.04 4.11 13.63
C ARG A 244 -2.34 4.75 14.12
N GLN A 245 -3.48 4.20 13.73
CA GLN A 245 -4.79 4.73 14.09
C GLN A 245 -5.28 4.22 15.45
N ALA A 246 -4.78 3.08 15.93
CA ALA A 246 -5.16 2.48 17.20
C ALA A 246 -5.01 3.46 18.37
N ASP A 247 -6.02 3.52 19.24
CA ASP A 247 -5.92 4.27 20.50
C ASP A 247 -4.89 3.63 21.45
N ASN A 248 -4.47 4.37 22.48
CA ASN A 248 -3.42 3.90 23.40
C ASN A 248 -3.73 2.54 24.04
N ARG A 249 -5.00 2.26 24.37
CA ARG A 249 -5.42 1.01 24.99
C ARG A 249 -5.36 -0.14 24.01
N THR A 250 -5.83 0.08 22.80
CA THR A 250 -5.87 -0.89 21.71
C THR A 250 -4.48 -1.20 21.20
N PHE A 251 -3.65 -0.18 21.03
CA PHE A 251 -2.24 -0.33 20.73
C PHE A 251 -1.54 -1.16 21.80
N SER A 252 -1.78 -0.88 23.08
CA SER A 252 -1.19 -1.67 24.19
C SER A 252 -1.61 -3.14 24.13
N ASN A 253 -2.86 -3.44 23.80
CA ASN A 253 -3.34 -4.82 23.64
C ASN A 253 -2.74 -5.52 22.42
N ILE A 254 -2.52 -4.80 21.31
CA ILE A 254 -1.87 -5.34 20.10
C ILE A 254 -0.36 -5.51 20.32
N ALA A 255 0.25 -4.64 21.10
CA ALA A 255 1.69 -4.67 21.41
C ALA A 255 2.03 -5.66 22.54
N ASP A 256 1.05 -6.20 23.26
CA ASP A 256 1.23 -7.20 24.31
C ASP A 256 1.78 -8.52 23.74
N PRO A 257 3.04 -8.90 24.02
CA PRO A 257 3.68 -10.08 23.43
C PRO A 257 2.93 -11.40 23.63
N ASP A 258 2.16 -11.52 24.71
CA ASP A 258 1.42 -12.74 25.04
C ASP A 258 0.04 -12.82 24.36
N GLY A 259 -0.46 -11.67 23.89
CA GLY A 259 -1.75 -11.53 23.23
C GLY A 259 -1.86 -12.27 21.88
N ILE A 260 -3.07 -12.74 21.58
CA ILE A 260 -3.38 -13.42 20.30
C ILE A 260 -3.15 -12.46 19.12
N LEU A 261 -3.63 -11.22 19.23
CA LEU A 261 -3.48 -10.20 18.19
C LEU A 261 -2.01 -9.87 17.92
N HIS A 262 -1.18 -9.78 18.96
CA HIS A 262 0.26 -9.59 18.80
C HIS A 262 0.88 -10.73 18.00
N LYS A 263 0.55 -11.97 18.32
CA LYS A 263 1.06 -13.15 17.62
C LYS A 263 0.63 -13.14 16.14
N THR A 264 -0.61 -12.78 15.84
CA THR A 264 -1.13 -12.66 14.47
C THR A 264 -0.38 -11.59 13.68
N VAL A 265 -0.26 -10.37 14.22
CA VAL A 265 0.49 -9.28 13.56
C VAL A 265 1.95 -9.67 13.38
N ARG A 266 2.60 -10.20 14.43
CA ARG A 266 4.00 -10.62 14.39
C ARG A 266 4.23 -11.70 13.33
N GLN A 267 3.34 -12.68 13.20
CA GLN A 267 3.44 -13.73 12.18
C GLN A 267 3.33 -13.15 10.76
N LEU A 268 2.41 -12.21 10.53
CA LEU A 268 2.28 -11.54 9.24
C LEU A 268 3.52 -10.70 8.91
N LEU A 269 3.99 -9.88 9.85
CA LEU A 269 5.18 -9.04 9.64
C LEU A 269 6.43 -9.89 9.38
N ARG A 270 6.59 -11.02 10.10
CA ARG A 270 7.72 -11.94 9.94
C ARG A 270 7.83 -12.52 8.52
N LYS A 271 6.71 -12.71 7.82
CA LYS A 271 6.74 -13.20 6.43
C LYS A 271 6.72 -12.06 5.39
N ALA A 272 5.98 -10.98 5.64
CA ALA A 272 5.78 -9.91 4.67
C ALA A 272 6.97 -8.94 4.58
N ILE A 273 7.55 -8.51 5.70
CA ILE A 273 8.65 -7.52 5.70
C ILE A 273 9.88 -8.08 4.96
N PRO A 274 10.37 -9.30 5.24
CA PRO A 274 11.55 -9.82 4.54
C PRO A 274 11.34 -9.95 3.02
N VAL A 275 10.16 -10.39 2.58
CA VAL A 275 9.81 -10.48 1.15
C VAL A 275 9.79 -9.07 0.53
N TYR A 276 9.16 -8.10 1.18
CA TYR A 276 9.16 -6.71 0.72
C TYR A 276 10.60 -6.17 0.59
N CYS A 277 11.47 -6.42 1.56
CA CYS A 277 12.85 -5.92 1.54
C CYS A 277 13.69 -6.56 0.43
N LEU A 278 13.51 -7.87 0.16
CA LEU A 278 14.15 -8.54 -0.97
C LEU A 278 13.75 -7.94 -2.32
N LEU A 279 12.52 -7.45 -2.43
CA LEU A 279 12.00 -6.83 -3.64
C LEU A 279 12.41 -5.36 -3.75
N ALA A 280 12.33 -4.60 -2.66
CA ALA A 280 12.47 -3.15 -2.64
C ALA A 280 13.91 -2.65 -2.44
N GLN A 281 14.79 -3.45 -1.82
CA GLN A 281 16.19 -3.11 -1.62
C GLN A 281 17.06 -4.38 -1.60
N PRO A 282 17.29 -5.01 -2.77
CA PRO A 282 17.98 -6.30 -2.84
C PRO A 282 19.45 -6.27 -2.40
N VAL A 283 20.06 -5.10 -2.27
CA VAL A 283 21.46 -4.93 -1.85
C VAL A 283 21.64 -5.03 -0.33
N ASP A 284 20.69 -4.46 0.44
CA ASP A 284 20.71 -4.52 1.90
C ASP A 284 19.29 -4.76 2.45
N PRO A 285 18.73 -5.96 2.21
CA PRO A 285 17.39 -6.29 2.68
C PRO A 285 17.33 -6.37 4.21
N HIS A 286 18.44 -6.70 4.89
CA HIS A 286 18.52 -6.73 6.35
C HIS A 286 18.35 -5.34 6.95
N GLY A 287 19.17 -4.38 6.54
CA GLY A 287 19.11 -3.00 7.04
C GLY A 287 17.75 -2.37 6.79
N GLN A 288 17.18 -2.61 5.60
CA GLN A 288 15.82 -2.19 5.24
C GLN A 288 14.77 -2.76 6.19
N ALA A 289 14.84 -4.06 6.51
CA ALA A 289 13.89 -4.70 7.41
C ALA A 289 13.97 -4.10 8.82
N LEU A 290 15.17 -3.89 9.35
CA LEU A 290 15.37 -3.22 10.64
C LEU A 290 14.79 -1.80 10.65
N ALA A 291 15.02 -1.04 9.58
CA ALA A 291 14.48 0.31 9.44
C ALA A 291 12.95 0.32 9.43
N LEU A 292 12.31 -0.63 8.73
CA LEU A 292 10.85 -0.76 8.69
C LEU A 292 10.26 -1.11 10.05
N TYR A 293 10.82 -2.09 10.77
CA TYR A 293 10.36 -2.43 12.13
C TYR A 293 10.45 -1.21 13.06
N ARG A 294 11.56 -0.45 13.00
CA ARG A 294 11.75 0.74 13.85
C ARG A 294 10.80 1.89 13.52
N SER A 295 10.56 2.15 12.24
CA SER A 295 9.82 3.33 11.79
C SER A 295 8.31 3.12 11.65
N ARG A 296 7.87 1.92 11.26
CA ARG A 296 6.47 1.65 10.86
C ARG A 296 5.72 0.67 11.77
N PHE A 297 6.44 -0.12 12.57
CA PHE A 297 5.85 -1.17 13.42
C PHE A 297 6.36 -1.09 14.87
N PRO A 298 6.16 0.05 15.56
CA PRO A 298 6.56 0.17 16.96
C PRO A 298 5.86 -0.89 17.82
N GLY A 299 6.57 -1.43 18.81
CA GLY A 299 6.07 -2.53 19.66
C GLY A 299 6.36 -3.94 19.10
N PHE A 300 6.76 -4.06 17.83
CA PHE A 300 7.14 -5.35 17.25
C PHE A 300 8.65 -5.45 17.04
N LYS A 301 9.22 -6.61 17.37
CA LYS A 301 10.63 -6.92 17.10
C LYS A 301 10.73 -7.91 15.95
N PRO A 302 11.72 -7.73 15.04
CA PRO A 302 12.01 -8.71 14.01
C PRO A 302 12.41 -10.05 14.63
N ASP A 303 12.10 -11.13 13.92
CA ASP A 303 12.66 -12.43 14.22
C ASP A 303 14.15 -12.45 13.82
N PRO A 304 15.10 -12.65 14.76
CA PRO A 304 16.53 -12.60 14.45
C PRO A 304 16.95 -13.64 13.41
N GLY A 305 16.32 -14.82 13.43
CA GLY A 305 16.60 -15.87 12.44
C GLY A 305 16.20 -15.45 11.03
N SER A 306 14.99 -14.89 10.86
CA SER A 306 14.52 -14.41 9.55
C SER A 306 15.39 -13.26 9.00
N LEU A 307 15.96 -12.41 9.86
CA LEU A 307 16.95 -11.40 9.42
C LEU A 307 18.25 -12.04 8.93
N LEU A 308 18.75 -13.06 9.63
CA LEU A 308 19.97 -13.77 9.20
C LEU A 308 19.75 -14.49 7.85
N TYR A 309 18.54 -14.94 7.53
CA TYR A 309 18.22 -15.47 6.20
C TYR A 309 18.38 -14.41 5.09
N LEU A 310 18.07 -13.15 5.36
CA LEU A 310 18.30 -12.06 4.39
C LEU A 310 19.79 -11.84 4.11
N ASP A 311 20.63 -11.91 5.16
CA ASP A 311 22.10 -11.85 5.01
C ASP A 311 22.62 -13.04 4.20
N ILE A 312 22.19 -14.26 4.57
CA ILE A 312 22.57 -15.50 3.88
C ILE A 312 22.20 -15.43 2.40
N ASN A 313 21.00 -14.95 2.08
CA ASN A 313 20.57 -14.78 0.69
C ASN A 313 21.45 -13.77 -0.07
N THR A 314 21.80 -12.66 0.56
CA THR A 314 22.66 -11.63 -0.04
C THR A 314 24.06 -12.18 -0.34
N ILE A 315 24.63 -12.94 0.59
CA ILE A 315 25.92 -13.62 0.41
C ILE A 315 25.82 -14.65 -0.72
N ALA A 316 24.76 -15.47 -0.72
CA ALA A 316 24.55 -16.50 -1.73
C ALA A 316 24.44 -15.91 -3.15
N LEU A 317 23.64 -14.87 -3.33
CA LEU A 317 23.52 -14.17 -4.61
C LEU A 317 24.84 -13.51 -5.05
N SER A 318 25.56 -12.89 -4.12
CA SER A 318 26.88 -12.29 -4.41
C SER A 318 27.89 -13.36 -4.85
N SER A 319 27.83 -14.56 -4.26
CA SER A 319 28.70 -15.70 -4.59
C SER A 319 28.31 -16.33 -5.94
N LEU A 320 27.00 -16.42 -6.21
CA LEU A 320 26.47 -16.82 -7.53
C LEU A 320 26.87 -15.83 -8.64
N ALA A 321 26.98 -14.54 -8.35
CA ALA A 321 27.48 -13.55 -9.30
C ALA A 321 29.02 -13.51 -9.40
N GLY A 322 29.75 -14.17 -8.48
CA GLY A 322 31.21 -14.23 -8.47
C GLY A 322 31.89 -13.05 -7.76
N PHE A 323 31.16 -12.24 -6.99
CA PHE A 323 31.67 -11.07 -6.29
C PHE A 323 32.21 -11.35 -4.89
N SER A 324 31.90 -12.51 -4.29
CA SER A 324 32.36 -12.84 -2.93
C SER A 324 33.40 -13.97 -2.92
N HIS A 325 34.67 -13.61 -2.75
CA HIS A 325 35.78 -14.58 -2.69
C HIS A 325 35.79 -15.39 -1.38
N TYR A 326 35.25 -14.80 -0.29
CA TYR A 326 35.16 -15.41 1.04
C TYR A 326 33.71 -15.76 1.45
N GLY A 327 32.79 -15.83 0.48
CA GLY A 327 31.36 -16.04 0.75
C GLY A 327 31.07 -17.28 1.60
N HIS A 328 31.83 -18.36 1.43
CA HIS A 328 31.72 -19.55 2.26
C HIS A 328 32.03 -19.30 3.75
N LEU A 329 32.98 -18.44 4.09
CA LEU A 329 33.29 -18.08 5.49
C LEU A 329 32.19 -17.20 6.08
N GLU A 330 31.68 -16.26 5.29
CA GLU A 330 30.56 -15.41 5.69
C GLU A 330 29.29 -16.24 5.94
N LEU A 331 28.99 -17.22 5.08
CA LEU A 331 27.90 -18.17 5.27
C LEU A 331 28.04 -18.94 6.59
N VAL A 332 29.23 -19.46 6.90
CA VAL A 332 29.52 -20.16 8.16
C VAL A 332 29.28 -19.23 9.36
N GLN A 333 29.74 -17.98 9.28
CA GLN A 333 29.55 -17.00 10.35
C GLN A 333 28.06 -16.69 10.59
N ARG A 334 27.27 -16.50 9.53
CA ARG A 334 25.82 -16.26 9.65
C ARG A 334 25.08 -17.50 10.16
N ALA A 335 25.50 -18.69 9.74
CA ALA A 335 24.95 -19.95 10.21
C ALA A 335 25.18 -20.18 11.72
N ALA A 336 26.37 -19.87 12.22
CA ALA A 336 26.66 -19.92 13.65
C ALA A 336 25.73 -18.97 14.45
N GLY A 337 25.50 -17.77 13.93
CA GLY A 337 24.51 -16.84 14.50
C GLY A 337 23.09 -17.39 14.45
N LEU A 338 22.72 -18.08 13.38
CA LEU A 338 21.37 -18.64 13.21
C LEU A 338 21.11 -19.77 14.21
N LEU A 339 22.08 -20.65 14.45
CA LEU A 339 21.97 -21.73 15.44
C LEU A 339 21.88 -21.24 16.89
N HIS A 340 22.40 -20.05 17.18
CA HIS A 340 22.19 -19.42 18.48
C HIS A 340 20.70 -19.12 18.74
N TRP A 341 19.97 -18.70 17.71
CA TRP A 341 18.55 -18.35 17.81
C TRP A 341 17.60 -19.50 17.47
N ARG A 342 18.04 -20.44 16.62
CA ARG A 342 17.29 -21.61 16.15
C ARG A 342 18.22 -22.83 16.12
N PRO A 343 18.46 -23.51 17.26
CA PRO A 343 19.42 -24.61 17.35
C PRO A 343 19.11 -25.79 16.41
N ASP A 344 17.82 -26.00 16.12
CA ASP A 344 17.35 -27.10 15.27
C ASP A 344 17.22 -26.71 13.79
N ASP A 345 17.76 -25.56 13.37
CA ASP A 345 17.67 -25.13 11.97
C ASP A 345 18.60 -25.97 11.07
N ALA A 346 18.00 -26.93 10.35
CA ALA A 346 18.71 -27.86 9.47
C ALA A 346 19.59 -27.17 8.41
N LEU A 347 19.15 -26.04 7.86
CA LEU A 347 19.94 -25.30 6.86
C LEU A 347 21.15 -24.64 7.51
N ALA A 348 21.02 -24.14 8.74
CA ALA A 348 22.15 -23.58 9.47
C ALA A 348 23.20 -24.65 9.82
N GLN A 349 22.77 -25.86 10.18
CA GLN A 349 23.67 -26.99 10.45
C GLN A 349 24.49 -27.38 9.20
N ILE A 350 23.84 -27.39 8.03
CA ILE A 350 24.51 -27.59 6.75
C ILE A 350 25.53 -26.47 6.48
N LEU A 351 25.14 -25.20 6.64
CA LEU A 351 25.99 -24.07 6.33
C LEU A 351 27.23 -23.95 7.23
N LEU A 352 27.18 -24.41 8.48
CA LEU A 352 28.37 -24.45 9.35
C LEU A 352 29.53 -25.24 8.74
N ASN A 353 29.22 -26.29 8.00
CA ASN A 353 30.19 -27.15 7.36
C ASN A 353 30.37 -26.86 5.87
N TRP A 354 29.84 -25.72 5.37
CA TRP A 354 29.86 -25.40 3.94
C TRP A 354 31.25 -25.43 3.31
N HIS A 355 32.29 -25.07 4.07
CA HIS A 355 33.68 -25.07 3.62
C HIS A 355 34.30 -26.48 3.47
N LYS A 356 33.65 -27.52 3.99
CA LYS A 356 34.13 -28.92 3.93
C LYS A 356 33.22 -29.75 3.00
N PRO A 357 33.75 -30.81 2.37
CA PRO A 357 32.91 -31.86 1.83
C PRO A 357 32.19 -32.52 3.01
N SER A 358 30.93 -32.14 3.24
CA SER A 358 30.10 -32.73 4.30
C SER A 358 29.24 -33.83 3.68
N PRO A 359 29.25 -35.06 4.21
CA PRO A 359 28.30 -36.10 3.80
C PRO A 359 26.85 -35.76 4.18
N ASP A 360 26.65 -34.78 5.07
CA ASP A 360 25.34 -34.34 5.56
C ASP A 360 24.67 -33.29 4.64
N LEU A 361 25.42 -32.72 3.68
CA LEU A 361 24.84 -31.86 2.65
C LEU A 361 24.11 -32.74 1.63
N THR A 362 22.85 -33.08 1.92
CA THR A 362 21.99 -33.79 0.99
C THR A 362 20.99 -32.84 0.34
N LEU A 363 20.76 -33.05 -0.96
CA LEU A 363 19.72 -32.36 -1.70
C LEU A 363 18.35 -32.52 -1.03
N GLU A 364 18.08 -33.71 -0.49
CA GLU A 364 16.85 -34.05 0.21
C GLU A 364 16.58 -33.12 1.39
N VAL A 365 17.57 -32.83 2.24
CA VAL A 365 17.40 -31.92 3.38
C VAL A 365 17.14 -30.48 2.91
N LEU A 366 17.86 -30.02 1.89
CA LEU A 366 17.62 -28.67 1.33
C LEU A 366 16.24 -28.55 0.71
N GLU A 367 15.80 -29.55 -0.06
CA GLU A 367 14.45 -29.58 -0.64
C GLU A 367 13.37 -29.66 0.43
N GLN A 368 13.59 -30.42 1.50
CA GLN A 368 12.67 -30.49 2.62
C GLN A 368 12.53 -29.13 3.31
N VAL A 369 13.65 -28.46 3.60
CA VAL A 369 13.64 -27.11 4.18
C VAL A 369 12.89 -26.11 3.29
N VAL A 370 13.13 -26.14 1.97
CA VAL A 370 12.41 -25.28 1.02
C VAL A 370 10.91 -25.58 1.06
N SER A 371 10.52 -26.86 1.01
CA SER A 371 9.13 -27.28 1.02
C SER A 371 8.38 -26.88 2.31
N GLU A 372 8.99 -27.09 3.48
CA GLU A 372 8.40 -26.76 4.78
C GLU A 372 8.17 -25.25 4.95
N ARG A 373 9.03 -24.43 4.34
CA ARG A 373 9.00 -22.97 4.50
C ARG A 373 8.29 -22.25 3.38
N PHE A 374 7.98 -22.93 2.27
CA PHE A 374 7.55 -22.31 1.02
C PHE A 374 6.39 -21.34 1.18
N THR A 375 5.38 -21.71 1.97
CA THR A 375 4.18 -20.90 2.23
C THR A 375 4.24 -20.12 3.54
N ALA A 376 4.95 -20.61 4.55
CA ALA A 376 5.01 -19.95 5.86
C ALA A 376 6.03 -18.81 5.89
N LEU A 377 7.20 -19.01 5.27
CA LEU A 377 8.34 -18.11 5.26
C LEU A 377 8.98 -18.09 3.85
N PRO A 378 8.31 -17.50 2.84
CA PRO A 378 8.73 -17.60 1.44
C PRO A 378 10.15 -17.06 1.18
N HIS A 379 10.59 -16.06 1.94
CA HIS A 379 11.96 -15.53 1.85
C HIS A 379 13.02 -16.55 2.31
N GLU A 380 12.75 -17.34 3.35
CA GLU A 380 13.66 -18.38 3.83
C GLU A 380 13.70 -19.54 2.82
N ALA A 381 12.56 -19.90 2.23
CA ALA A 381 12.50 -20.88 1.15
C ALA A 381 13.28 -20.42 -0.09
N PHE A 382 13.07 -19.18 -0.53
CA PHE A 382 13.83 -18.57 -1.62
C PHE A 382 15.35 -18.57 -1.36
N THR A 383 15.75 -18.31 -0.12
CA THR A 383 17.16 -18.41 0.31
C THR A 383 17.69 -19.84 0.14
N GLY A 384 16.94 -20.84 0.59
CA GLY A 384 17.28 -22.26 0.39
C GLY A 384 17.43 -22.64 -1.08
N MET A 385 16.53 -22.15 -1.94
CA MET A 385 16.61 -22.37 -3.39
C MET A 385 17.87 -21.75 -4.01
N ASN A 386 18.29 -20.57 -3.56
CA ASN A 386 19.53 -19.94 -4.01
C ASN A 386 20.77 -20.68 -3.49
N LEU A 387 20.71 -21.26 -2.28
CA LEU A 387 21.78 -22.10 -1.75
C LEU A 387 21.92 -23.42 -2.52
N ILE A 388 20.82 -24.04 -2.96
CA ILE A 388 20.88 -25.22 -3.85
C ILE A 388 21.62 -24.87 -5.15
N ARG A 389 21.31 -23.71 -5.75
CA ARG A 389 22.03 -23.22 -6.94
C ARG A 389 23.51 -23.00 -6.67
N LEU A 390 23.84 -22.39 -5.53
CA LEU A 390 25.22 -22.13 -5.15
C LEU A 390 25.99 -23.43 -4.92
N ALA A 391 25.43 -24.39 -4.18
CA ALA A 391 26.02 -25.70 -3.95
C ALA A 391 26.35 -26.40 -5.28
N ARG A 392 25.43 -26.35 -6.24
CA ARG A 392 25.66 -26.88 -7.58
C ARG A 392 26.78 -26.13 -8.31
N LYS A 393 26.77 -24.80 -8.29
CA LYS A 393 27.81 -23.99 -8.94
C LYS A 393 29.20 -24.29 -8.36
N GLU A 394 29.28 -24.56 -7.07
CA GLU A 394 30.50 -24.93 -6.35
C GLU A 394 30.83 -26.43 -6.42
N ALA A 395 30.10 -27.21 -7.23
CA ALA A 395 30.24 -28.66 -7.37
C ALA A 395 30.16 -29.44 -6.03
N LYS A 396 29.42 -28.89 -5.06
CA LYS A 396 29.12 -29.55 -3.77
C LYS A 396 27.91 -30.45 -3.83
N LEU A 397 27.06 -30.27 -4.85
CA LEU A 397 25.81 -30.98 -5.02
C LEU A 397 25.52 -31.14 -6.51
N ASP A 398 25.09 -32.33 -6.91
CA ASP A 398 24.58 -32.59 -8.24
C ASP A 398 23.05 -32.46 -8.24
N LEU A 399 22.53 -31.79 -9.28
CA LEU A 399 21.08 -31.74 -9.53
C LEU A 399 20.77 -32.69 -10.68
N ASP A 400 20.02 -33.73 -10.37
CA ASP A 400 19.40 -34.55 -11.40
C ASP A 400 18.26 -33.79 -12.09
N ARG A 401 17.73 -34.37 -13.18
CA ARG A 401 16.67 -33.75 -13.97
C ARG A 401 15.39 -33.52 -13.16
N PRO A 402 14.87 -34.49 -12.38
CA PRO A 402 13.72 -34.28 -11.49
C PRO A 402 13.90 -33.12 -10.50
N ALA A 403 15.03 -33.06 -9.80
CA ALA A 403 15.29 -32.01 -8.82
C ALA A 403 15.45 -30.64 -9.48
N ALA A 404 16.14 -30.56 -10.62
CA ALA A 404 16.23 -29.33 -11.40
C ALA A 404 14.85 -28.85 -11.90
N SER A 405 14.00 -29.78 -12.35
CA SER A 405 12.61 -29.48 -12.74
C SER A 405 11.78 -28.98 -11.56
N LYS A 406 11.93 -29.58 -10.38
CA LYS A 406 11.23 -29.15 -9.16
C LYS A 406 11.68 -27.75 -8.72
N LEU A 407 12.99 -27.52 -8.65
CA LEU A 407 13.56 -26.22 -8.31
C LEU A 407 13.09 -25.12 -9.28
N LEU A 408 13.05 -25.40 -10.58
CA LEU A 408 12.52 -24.46 -11.58
C LEU A 408 11.03 -24.17 -11.38
N GLN A 409 10.22 -25.19 -11.10
CA GLN A 409 8.80 -25.01 -10.79
C GLN A 409 8.60 -24.14 -9.55
N ASP A 410 9.40 -24.33 -8.50
CA ASP A 410 9.32 -23.50 -7.30
C ASP A 410 9.65 -22.02 -7.60
N TYR A 411 10.65 -21.74 -8.44
CA TYR A 411 10.90 -20.36 -8.89
C TYR A 411 9.72 -19.80 -9.69
N MET A 412 9.13 -20.60 -10.58
CA MET A 412 7.94 -20.21 -11.33
C MET A 412 6.74 -19.94 -10.41
N ARG A 413 6.57 -20.69 -9.31
CA ARG A 413 5.51 -20.46 -8.31
C ARG A 413 5.69 -19.15 -7.56
N LEU A 414 6.92 -18.82 -7.14
CA LEU A 414 7.23 -17.51 -6.55
C LEU A 414 6.98 -16.38 -7.55
N PHE A 415 7.38 -16.56 -8.80
CA PHE A 415 7.16 -15.56 -9.86
C PHE A 415 5.68 -15.38 -10.23
N ASN A 416 4.89 -16.47 -10.23
CA ASN A 416 3.44 -16.39 -10.43
C ASN A 416 2.72 -15.74 -9.25
N TRP A 417 3.30 -15.82 -8.05
CA TRP A 417 2.79 -15.10 -6.89
C TRP A 417 3.13 -13.61 -6.96
N ILE A 418 4.40 -13.28 -7.22
CA ILE A 418 4.89 -11.90 -7.36
C ILE A 418 5.83 -11.83 -8.58
N PRO A 419 5.36 -11.27 -9.71
CA PRO A 419 6.19 -11.15 -10.91
C PRO A 419 7.32 -10.14 -10.72
N ALA A 420 8.51 -10.61 -10.32
CA ALA A 420 9.69 -9.78 -10.07
C ALA A 420 10.99 -10.47 -10.52
N GLU A 421 11.94 -9.68 -11.04
CA GLU A 421 13.25 -10.19 -11.49
C GLU A 421 14.05 -10.87 -10.37
N THR A 422 13.81 -10.47 -9.12
CA THR A 422 14.39 -11.10 -7.93
C THR A 422 14.07 -12.60 -7.90
N PHE A 423 12.83 -13.00 -8.21
CA PHE A 423 12.42 -14.40 -8.16
C PHE A 423 12.72 -15.19 -9.44
N MET A 424 12.70 -14.52 -10.60
CA MET A 424 13.07 -15.16 -11.86
C MET A 424 13.65 -14.16 -12.85
N ASN A 425 14.86 -14.44 -13.34
CA ASN A 425 15.56 -13.64 -14.34
C ASN A 425 16.31 -14.52 -15.34
N GLY A 426 16.91 -13.88 -16.36
CA GLY A 426 17.60 -14.59 -17.44
C GLY A 426 18.82 -15.39 -16.98
N GLU A 427 19.55 -14.92 -15.97
CA GLU A 427 20.74 -15.61 -15.44
C GLU A 427 20.34 -16.90 -14.71
N LEU A 428 19.33 -16.82 -13.85
CA LEU A 428 18.75 -17.97 -13.16
C LEU A 428 18.27 -19.02 -14.16
N LEU A 429 17.53 -18.62 -15.18
CA LEU A 429 17.05 -19.55 -16.20
C LEU A 429 18.22 -20.19 -16.97
N ARG A 430 19.28 -19.45 -17.28
CA ARG A 430 20.46 -19.99 -17.96
C ARG A 430 21.14 -21.08 -17.13
N GLU A 431 21.15 -20.96 -15.80
CA GLU A 431 21.76 -21.93 -14.90
C GLU A 431 20.93 -23.20 -14.74
N ILE A 432 19.63 -23.08 -14.46
CA ILE A 432 18.77 -24.23 -14.10
C ILE A 432 18.09 -24.86 -15.31
N SER A 433 17.62 -24.05 -16.27
CA SER A 433 16.81 -24.56 -17.39
C SER A 433 17.47 -25.70 -18.19
N PRO A 434 18.79 -25.71 -18.45
CA PRO A 434 19.44 -26.79 -19.19
C PRO A 434 19.34 -28.17 -18.51
N LEU A 435 19.14 -28.21 -17.18
CA LEU A 435 19.00 -29.45 -16.43
C LEU A 435 17.55 -29.92 -16.29
N ALA A 436 16.59 -29.00 -16.32
CA ALA A 436 15.17 -29.30 -16.20
C ALA A 436 14.56 -29.89 -17.48
N ASP A 437 13.37 -30.48 -17.34
CA ASP A 437 12.57 -31.01 -18.45
C ASP A 437 12.18 -29.93 -19.47
N ASP A 438 12.04 -30.33 -20.73
CA ASP A 438 11.75 -29.43 -21.84
C ASP A 438 10.38 -28.76 -21.75
N SER A 439 9.41 -29.34 -21.04
CA SER A 439 8.11 -28.71 -20.76
C SER A 439 8.30 -27.49 -19.87
N TRP A 440 8.90 -27.68 -18.69
CA TRP A 440 9.14 -26.62 -17.70
C TRP A 440 10.07 -25.54 -18.22
N ARG A 441 11.11 -25.92 -18.95
CA ARG A 441 12.01 -24.98 -19.65
C ARG A 441 11.27 -24.04 -20.59
N ARG A 442 10.36 -24.59 -21.41
CA ARG A 442 9.58 -23.77 -22.36
C ARG A 442 8.61 -22.85 -21.62
N SER A 443 7.93 -23.35 -20.61
CA SER A 443 7.01 -22.55 -19.78
C SER A 443 7.72 -21.40 -19.08
N ALA A 444 8.84 -21.66 -18.40
CA ALA A 444 9.60 -20.64 -17.69
C ALA A 444 10.13 -19.53 -18.62
N ARG A 445 10.64 -19.92 -19.82
CA ARG A 445 11.08 -18.94 -20.84
C ARG A 445 9.91 -18.12 -21.38
N ALA A 446 8.76 -18.76 -21.63
CA ALA A 446 7.58 -18.06 -22.10
C ALA A 446 7.07 -17.06 -21.05
N MET A 447 7.05 -17.45 -19.77
CA MET A 447 6.68 -16.57 -18.66
C MET A 447 7.60 -15.35 -18.56
N LEU A 448 8.92 -15.56 -18.57
CA LEU A 448 9.88 -14.45 -18.48
C LEU A 448 9.77 -13.53 -19.69
N LYS A 449 9.65 -14.09 -20.90
CA LYS A 449 9.49 -13.30 -22.12
C LYS A 449 8.20 -12.47 -22.09
N TYR A 450 7.08 -13.08 -21.73
CA TYR A 450 5.80 -12.38 -21.62
C TYR A 450 5.89 -11.19 -20.66
N TRP A 451 6.49 -11.40 -19.48
CA TRP A 451 6.72 -10.33 -18.51
C TRP A 451 7.66 -9.25 -19.07
N GLN A 452 8.76 -9.61 -19.72
CA GLN A 452 9.65 -8.64 -20.35
C GLN A 452 8.99 -7.85 -21.49
N ASP A 453 8.06 -8.46 -22.22
CA ASP A 453 7.36 -7.78 -23.32
C ASP A 453 6.28 -6.81 -22.79
N HIS A 454 5.61 -7.15 -21.68
CA HIS A 454 4.43 -6.44 -21.17
C HIS A 454 4.64 -5.67 -19.86
N ALA A 455 5.78 -5.80 -19.19
CA ALA A 455 6.11 -5.00 -18.02
C ALA A 455 6.30 -3.54 -18.42
N ASP A 456 5.68 -2.65 -17.65
CA ASP A 456 5.78 -1.20 -17.81
C ASP A 456 7.26 -0.77 -17.63
N PRO A 457 7.77 0.27 -18.29
CA PRO A 457 9.17 0.71 -18.15
C PRO A 457 9.56 0.99 -16.68
N GLY A 458 8.61 1.40 -15.83
CA GLY A 458 8.82 1.58 -14.39
C GLY A 458 8.97 0.27 -13.59
N GLN A 459 8.41 -0.84 -14.08
CA GLN A 459 8.67 -2.19 -13.55
C GLN A 459 9.95 -2.81 -14.14
N LYS A 460 10.39 -2.35 -15.32
CA LYS A 460 11.67 -2.72 -15.97
C LYS A 460 12.89 -1.95 -15.43
N GLN A 461 12.69 -0.75 -14.87
CA GLN A 461 13.77 0.14 -14.39
C GLN A 461 13.94 0.18 -12.87
N GLY A 462 13.05 -0.45 -12.09
CA GLY A 462 13.34 -0.68 -10.68
C GLY A 462 14.57 -1.56 -10.56
N PHE A 463 15.64 -1.05 -9.94
CA PHE A 463 16.83 -1.80 -9.50
C PHE A 463 18.05 -1.88 -10.44
N ARG A 464 18.12 -1.06 -11.50
CA ARG A 464 19.42 -0.69 -12.12
C ARG A 464 19.60 0.82 -12.15
N GLY A 465 20.03 1.37 -11.01
CA GLY A 465 20.63 2.71 -10.94
C GLY A 465 19.77 3.79 -10.31
N GLN A 466 19.70 3.83 -8.98
CA GLN A 466 19.53 5.06 -8.21
C GLN A 466 20.37 4.99 -6.93
N GLU A 467 21.69 5.03 -7.10
CA GLU A 467 22.57 5.58 -6.07
C GLU A 467 22.27 7.08 -5.96
N ARG A 468 21.41 7.46 -5.01
CA ARG A 468 21.17 8.80 -4.42
C ARG A 468 19.67 9.05 -4.23
N GLN A 469 19.10 8.47 -3.18
CA GLN A 469 18.05 9.07 -2.36
C GLN A 469 17.83 8.20 -1.11
N ALA A 470 18.84 8.15 -0.25
CA ALA A 470 18.66 7.76 1.14
C ALA A 470 18.05 8.96 1.88
N ALA A 471 16.73 9.14 1.81
CA ALA A 471 16.03 10.08 2.69
C ALA A 471 14.54 9.80 2.90
N ASP A 472 13.80 9.26 1.92
CA ASP A 472 12.35 9.04 2.08
C ASP A 472 11.99 7.55 2.01
N SER A 473 11.82 6.96 3.19
CA SER A 473 11.32 5.59 3.40
C SER A 473 9.80 5.51 3.17
N THR A 474 9.39 5.70 1.92
CA THR A 474 8.02 5.46 1.44
C THR A 474 7.97 4.04 0.89
N PHE A 475 6.86 3.31 1.14
CA PHE A 475 6.69 2.01 0.48
C PHE A 475 6.68 2.24 -1.04
N LEU A 476 7.58 1.60 -1.79
CA LEU A 476 7.66 1.73 -3.24
C LEU A 476 6.41 1.06 -3.84
N MET A 477 5.40 1.86 -4.16
CA MET A 477 4.14 1.39 -4.75
C MET A 477 4.27 1.19 -6.25
N SER A 478 3.70 0.10 -6.77
CA SER A 478 3.35 0.03 -8.19
C SER A 478 2.18 0.98 -8.49
N ARG A 479 2.15 1.55 -9.70
CA ARG A 479 1.00 2.31 -10.22
C ARG A 479 -0.18 1.37 -10.43
N GLY A 480 -0.89 1.06 -9.35
CA GLY A 480 -2.00 0.09 -9.38
C GLY A 480 -2.47 -0.42 -8.03
N SER A 481 -2.00 0.13 -6.90
CA SER A 481 -2.49 -0.24 -5.57
C SER A 481 -4.02 -0.14 -5.51
N VAL A 482 -4.66 -1.28 -5.30
CA VAL A 482 -6.11 -1.44 -5.11
C VAL A 482 -6.58 -0.67 -3.87
N LEU A 483 -5.68 -0.40 -2.91
CA LEU A 483 -5.99 0.25 -1.65
C LEU A 483 -5.82 1.76 -1.64
N LYS A 484 -5.04 2.35 -2.55
CA LYS A 484 -5.09 3.81 -2.76
C LYS A 484 -6.52 4.30 -3.04
N LYS A 485 -7.33 3.44 -3.67
CA LYS A 485 -8.75 3.68 -3.99
C LYS A 485 -9.73 3.28 -2.88
N LEU A 486 -9.35 2.38 -1.94
CA LEU A 486 -10.28 1.82 -0.95
C LEU A 486 -10.05 2.29 0.49
N TRP A 487 -8.83 2.70 0.85
CA TRP A 487 -8.46 3.09 2.22
C TRP A 487 -8.05 4.56 2.38
N GLY A 488 -7.96 5.35 1.30
CA GLY A 488 -7.60 6.77 1.39
C GLY A 488 -6.25 7.01 2.06
N VAL A 489 -5.24 6.18 1.75
CA VAL A 489 -3.87 6.30 2.26
C VAL A 489 -3.01 6.96 1.18
N ASP A 490 -2.49 8.15 1.49
CA ASP A 490 -1.46 8.84 0.70
C ASP A 490 -0.10 8.13 0.75
#